data_AF-A0AAJ1QBI4-F1
#
_entry.id   AF-A0AAJ1QBI4-F1
#
_cell.length_a   1.000
_cell.length_b   1.000
_cell.length_c   1.000
_cell.angle_alpha   90.00
_cell.angle_beta   90.00
_cell.angle_gamma   90.00
#
_symmetry.space_group_name_H-M   'P 1'
#
loop_
_entity.id
_entity.type
_entity.pdbx_description
1 polymer ?
#
loop_
_entity_poly.entity_id
_entity_poly.type
_entity_poly.pdbx_seq_one_letter_code
_entity_poly.pdbx_strand_id
1 'polypeptide(L)'
;MKNKILCASLLGILTACSVDDNIQTNEEQITNSLSFKKYDDFNDEKSKMYSDLSQSLNTSLINSYNFRELLKTEALKMFNKDYDVLLYTIQDIQLENGQTVKSILNKNLKNFNVDQILSNIPTLTIFIPELPENSFSASKWNLNEVPSIAFRSTLSNNIPYLDNNYNKNVIEANQIPLFPIIVLKENERIILSKNNANKQLKNGDNNIFEFWAEDFDNSQNTKAAKFFPKKNDIKNKSNFNPVEDKEKYIDAFDIYNPKINGGIDGWHRDYIYYNITPQQDRGEFRYNYQEFITNIQFKNDSDGLATSIYKKIADQTGDPTSTSASGWADGYFEIKVRSLINGSNGVGEELVTGITVKPSDFFEYNYKTTDPTRPTAGTVYLVGVRAKNTPNNIRIPSLQWDLKDYSSSIKVTFEEVDISETEVITNSRVTKFAGNFSIEATIKKIGLKFGANLETTKTVTNQVTRTLASDELGEAIINFGDRVLIYQNRGVIEDPSFPLKDYRRGVPSNYRNYSTGYLDFNVIPLRVQ
;
A
#
# COMPACT_ATOMS: atom_id res chain seq x y z
N MET A 1 -65.09 -24.60 -37.97
CA MET A 1 -64.70 -23.45 -37.13
C MET A 1 -63.21 -23.52 -36.84
N LYS A 2 -62.58 -22.35 -36.81
CA LYS A 2 -61.14 -22.04 -36.73
C LYS A 2 -60.34 -22.84 -35.67
N ASN A 3 -59.17 -23.35 -36.04
CA ASN A 3 -57.85 -22.92 -35.53
C ASN A 3 -56.76 -23.95 -35.87
N LYS A 4 -55.82 -23.57 -36.75
CA LYS A 4 -54.47 -24.14 -36.83
C LYS A 4 -53.51 -22.99 -36.56
N ILE A 5 -52.76 -23.07 -35.46
CA ILE A 5 -51.63 -22.18 -35.18
C ILE A 5 -50.37 -22.88 -35.69
N LEU A 6 -49.71 -22.20 -36.62
CA LEU A 6 -48.45 -22.58 -37.26
C LEU A 6 -47.30 -21.90 -36.47
N CYS A 7 -46.24 -22.66 -36.18
CA CYS A 7 -44.99 -22.14 -35.63
C CYS A 7 -44.29 -21.21 -36.62
N ALA A 8 -43.86 -20.05 -36.15
CA ALA A 8 -42.92 -19.18 -36.85
C ALA A 8 -41.80 -18.76 -35.89
N SER A 9 -40.59 -19.22 -36.17
CA SER A 9 -39.33 -18.73 -35.60
C SER A 9 -38.94 -17.42 -36.29
N LEU A 10 -38.78 -16.33 -35.53
CA LEU A 10 -38.28 -15.05 -36.05
C LEU A 10 -37.00 -14.65 -35.30
N LEU A 11 -35.93 -14.51 -36.09
CA LEU A 11 -34.62 -13.98 -35.73
C LEU A 11 -34.74 -12.44 -35.73
N GLY A 12 -34.48 -11.78 -34.59
CA GLY A 12 -34.56 -10.34 -34.43
C GLY A 12 -33.19 -9.67 -34.51
N ILE A 13 -32.96 -8.95 -35.61
CA ILE A 13 -31.86 -8.02 -35.86
C ILE A 13 -32.20 -6.68 -35.18
N LEU A 14 -31.30 -6.12 -34.37
CA LEU A 14 -31.41 -4.75 -33.86
C LEU A 14 -30.67 -3.80 -34.80
N THR A 15 -31.41 -2.82 -35.28
CA THR A 15 -31.02 -1.76 -36.22
C THR A 15 -30.22 -0.65 -35.55
N ALA A 16 -29.15 -0.23 -36.22
CA ALA A 16 -28.42 1.00 -35.96
C ALA A 16 -29.24 2.23 -36.39
N CYS A 17 -29.18 3.32 -35.60
CA CYS A 17 -29.59 4.65 -36.02
C CYS A 17 -28.37 5.42 -36.50
N SER A 18 -28.42 5.86 -37.76
CA SER A 18 -27.51 6.79 -38.41
C SER A 18 -27.90 8.23 -38.11
N VAL A 19 -26.94 9.04 -37.67
CA VAL A 19 -26.89 10.47 -37.97
C VAL A 19 -25.50 10.74 -38.53
N ASP A 20 -25.47 11.12 -39.81
CA ASP A 20 -24.28 11.55 -40.54
C ASP A 20 -23.82 12.91 -40.00
N ASP A 21 -22.59 12.97 -39.51
CA ASP A 21 -21.81 14.21 -39.50
C ASP A 21 -20.51 13.97 -40.27
N ASN A 22 -20.38 14.71 -41.37
CA ASN A 22 -19.19 14.81 -42.20
C ASN A 22 -17.99 15.25 -41.35
N ILE A 23 -17.13 14.30 -40.97
CA ILE A 23 -15.78 14.61 -40.50
C ILE A 23 -14.85 14.51 -41.70
N GLN A 24 -14.56 15.67 -42.28
CA GLN A 24 -13.35 15.85 -43.08
C GLN A 24 -12.15 15.42 -42.23
N THR A 25 -11.40 14.46 -42.75
CA THR A 25 -10.12 14.02 -42.20
C THR A 25 -9.12 15.17 -42.24
N ASN A 26 -9.03 15.93 -41.16
CA ASN A 26 -7.85 16.73 -40.86
C ASN A 26 -6.78 15.79 -40.31
N GLU A 27 -5.83 15.41 -41.16
CA GLU A 27 -4.60 14.68 -40.81
C GLU A 27 -3.62 15.54 -39.96
N GLU A 28 -4.12 16.31 -38.99
CA GLU A 28 -3.31 17.20 -38.14
C GLU A 28 -3.41 16.91 -36.63
N GLN A 29 -3.97 15.77 -36.21
CA GLN A 29 -4.04 15.41 -34.79
C GLN A 29 -3.65 13.95 -34.49
N ILE A 30 -2.45 13.54 -34.91
CA ILE A 30 -1.72 12.45 -34.24
C ILE A 30 -0.24 12.87 -34.10
N THR A 31 0.01 13.89 -33.29
CA THR A 31 1.30 14.12 -32.61
C THR A 31 1.06 14.76 -31.25
N ASN A 32 0.40 14.03 -30.33
CA ASN A 32 0.69 14.27 -28.91
C ASN A 32 2.07 13.69 -28.62
N SER A 33 3.12 14.39 -29.06
CA SER A 33 4.41 14.28 -28.41
C SER A 33 4.22 14.69 -26.96
N LEU A 34 4.54 13.82 -26.01
CA LEU A 34 4.79 14.21 -24.62
C LEU A 34 5.70 15.44 -24.66
N SER A 35 5.15 16.64 -24.42
CA SER A 35 5.95 17.85 -24.42
C SER A 35 6.90 17.75 -23.24
N PHE A 36 8.21 17.74 -23.54
CA PHE A 36 9.24 17.76 -22.50
C PHE A 36 9.05 19.05 -21.69
N LYS A 37 8.63 18.91 -20.42
CA LYS A 37 8.52 20.05 -19.51
C LYS A 37 9.90 20.59 -19.16
N LYS A 38 10.07 21.89 -19.31
CA LYS A 38 11.21 22.63 -18.77
C LYS A 38 10.93 23.03 -17.32
N TYR A 39 11.97 23.39 -16.58
CA TYR A 39 11.83 23.79 -15.17
C TYR A 39 10.80 24.91 -14.98
N ASP A 40 10.78 25.92 -15.86
CA ASP A 40 9.88 27.07 -15.72
C ASP A 40 8.41 26.74 -16.07
N ASP A 41 8.12 25.53 -16.58
CA ASP A 41 6.75 25.05 -16.80
C ASP A 41 6.09 24.61 -15.48
N PHE A 42 6.85 24.42 -14.41
CA PHE A 42 6.37 24.13 -13.06
C PHE A 42 6.04 25.42 -12.32
N ASN A 43 4.89 26.02 -12.64
CA ASN A 43 4.55 27.40 -12.25
C ASN A 43 3.24 27.57 -11.47
N ASP A 44 2.63 26.47 -11.02
CA ASP A 44 1.54 26.52 -10.04
C ASP A 44 2.05 27.09 -8.69
N GLU A 45 1.12 27.47 -7.82
CA GLU A 45 1.44 28.16 -6.58
C GLU A 45 2.37 27.34 -5.66
N LYS A 46 2.11 26.03 -5.49
CA LYS A 46 2.97 25.15 -4.70
C LYS A 46 4.34 25.00 -5.37
N SER A 47 4.41 24.81 -6.69
CA SER A 47 5.70 24.73 -7.39
C SER A 47 6.53 26.01 -7.28
N LYS A 48 5.91 27.20 -7.23
CA LYS A 48 6.62 28.46 -6.96
C LYS A 48 7.20 28.51 -5.55
N MET A 49 6.43 28.05 -4.55
CA MET A 49 6.92 27.94 -3.17
C MET A 49 8.09 26.96 -3.05
N TYR A 50 7.97 25.78 -3.66
CA TYR A 50 9.05 24.81 -3.74
C TYR A 50 10.28 25.39 -4.43
N SER A 51 10.12 26.07 -5.56
CA SER A 51 11.26 26.65 -6.29
C SER A 51 11.98 27.75 -5.50
N ASP A 52 11.27 28.57 -4.71
CA ASP A 52 11.89 29.59 -3.85
C ASP A 52 12.63 28.92 -2.69
N LEU A 53 11.99 27.93 -2.05
CA LEU A 53 12.61 27.14 -1.00
C LEU A 53 13.84 26.37 -1.49
N SER A 54 13.83 25.82 -2.70
CA SER A 54 14.97 25.11 -3.28
C SER A 54 16.20 26.02 -3.41
N GLN A 55 16.02 27.28 -3.84
CA GLN A 55 17.13 28.25 -3.91
C GLN A 55 17.68 28.57 -2.51
N SER A 56 16.77 28.78 -1.55
CA SER A 56 17.15 29.08 -0.17
C SER A 56 17.85 27.90 0.50
N LEU A 57 17.32 26.69 0.35
CA LEU A 57 17.87 25.46 0.89
C LEU A 57 19.22 25.16 0.26
N ASN A 58 19.38 25.30 -1.06
CA ASN A 58 20.66 25.13 -1.74
C ASN A 58 21.74 26.06 -1.15
N THR A 59 21.43 27.36 -1.05
CA THR A 59 22.35 28.36 -0.46
C THR A 59 22.71 28.00 0.98
N SER A 60 21.71 27.59 1.77
CA SER A 60 21.87 27.26 3.18
C SER A 60 22.72 26.00 3.38
N LEU A 61 22.50 24.98 2.54
CA LEU A 61 23.27 23.74 2.56
C LEU A 61 24.66 23.92 2.02
N ILE A 62 24.93 24.78 1.04
CA ILE A 62 26.32 25.10 0.62
C ILE A 62 27.12 25.66 1.80
N ASN A 63 26.51 26.58 2.55
CA ASN A 63 27.20 27.37 3.57
C ASN A 63 27.21 26.72 4.97
N SER A 64 26.47 25.64 5.20
CA SER A 64 26.33 25.04 6.55
C SER A 64 26.50 23.54 6.54
N TYR A 65 27.67 23.08 7.00
CA TYR A 65 27.93 21.67 7.28
C TYR A 65 26.93 21.11 8.31
N ASN A 66 26.70 21.85 9.39
CA ASN A 66 25.82 21.42 10.48
C ASN A 66 24.36 21.30 10.04
N PHE A 67 23.93 22.09 9.05
CA PHE A 67 22.59 21.91 8.50
C PHE A 67 22.49 20.60 7.70
N ARG A 68 23.52 20.26 6.92
CA ARG A 68 23.59 18.93 6.26
C ARG A 68 23.62 17.80 7.29
N GLU A 69 24.37 17.96 8.38
CA GLU A 69 24.42 16.99 9.48
C GLU A 69 23.06 16.82 10.17
N LEU A 70 22.35 17.93 10.45
CA LEU A 70 21.00 17.90 11.02
C LEU A 70 20.05 17.13 10.10
N LEU A 71 19.99 17.46 8.80
CA LEU A 71 19.12 16.76 7.85
C LEU A 71 19.43 15.26 7.78
N LYS A 72 20.71 14.89 7.69
CA LYS A 72 21.12 13.49 7.72
C LYS A 72 20.68 12.79 9.00
N THR A 73 20.87 13.44 10.15
CA THR A 73 20.53 12.88 11.46
C THR A 73 19.04 12.67 11.62
N GLU A 74 18.21 13.65 11.23
CA GLU A 74 16.75 13.55 11.30
C GLU A 74 16.21 12.50 10.32
N ALA A 75 16.71 12.46 9.09
CA ALA A 75 16.30 11.45 8.10
C ALA A 75 16.60 10.03 8.58
N LEU A 76 17.75 9.81 9.24
CA LEU A 76 18.13 8.50 9.78
C LEU A 76 17.26 8.01 10.93
N LYS A 77 16.46 8.89 11.57
CA LYS A 77 15.45 8.46 12.54
C LYS A 77 14.28 7.73 11.87
N MET A 78 14.07 8.01 10.58
CA MET A 78 12.96 7.52 9.79
C MET A 78 11.63 7.66 10.52
N PHE A 79 11.30 8.87 10.99
CA PHE A 79 10.24 9.08 11.99
C PHE A 79 8.85 8.58 11.54
N ASN A 80 8.61 8.56 10.23
CA ASN A 80 7.42 8.02 9.59
C ASN A 80 7.65 6.65 8.91
N LYS A 81 8.81 6.01 9.14
CA LYS A 81 9.38 4.85 8.40
C LYS A 81 9.93 5.15 7.01
N ASP A 82 10.15 6.41 6.67
CA ASP A 82 10.89 6.85 5.48
C ASP A 82 12.01 7.82 5.84
N TYR A 83 12.89 8.17 4.91
CA TYR A 83 13.95 9.16 5.11
C TYR A 83 13.46 10.61 4.96
N ASP A 84 12.25 10.87 5.42
CA ASP A 84 11.65 12.20 5.45
C ASP A 84 12.13 12.99 6.66
N VAL A 85 12.32 14.29 6.44
CA VAL A 85 12.50 15.27 7.51
C VAL A 85 11.36 16.27 7.43
N LEU A 86 10.43 16.21 8.38
CA LEU A 86 9.31 17.15 8.45
C LEU A 86 9.85 18.54 8.81
N LEU A 87 9.80 19.48 7.87
CA LEU A 87 10.40 20.81 8.02
C LEU A 87 9.86 21.53 9.27
N TYR A 88 8.57 21.35 9.53
CA TYR A 88 7.89 21.90 10.70
C TYR A 88 8.56 21.52 12.03
N THR A 89 9.14 20.33 12.14
CA THR A 89 9.75 19.82 13.38
C THR A 89 11.18 20.31 13.61
N ILE A 90 11.86 20.75 12.56
CA ILE A 90 13.26 21.18 12.63
C ILE A 90 13.45 22.69 12.52
N GLN A 91 12.40 23.43 12.14
CA GLN A 91 12.50 24.85 11.80
C GLN A 91 13.07 25.74 12.92
N ASP A 92 12.83 25.37 14.19
CA ASP A 92 13.30 26.13 15.36
C ASP A 92 14.61 25.61 15.95
N ILE A 93 15.17 24.53 15.41
CA ILE A 93 16.45 23.98 15.87
C ILE A 93 17.55 25.00 15.59
N GLN A 94 18.30 25.36 16.63
CA GLN A 94 19.47 26.21 16.52
C GLN A 94 20.68 25.43 15.99
N LEU A 95 21.38 26.04 15.04
CA LEU A 95 22.68 25.58 14.55
C LEU A 95 23.81 26.29 15.31
N GLU A 96 25.07 25.89 15.11
CA GLU A 96 26.23 26.38 15.89
C GLU A 96 26.42 27.91 15.91
N ASN A 97 25.89 28.64 14.92
CA ASN A 97 25.96 30.11 14.85
C ASN A 97 24.82 30.82 15.60
N GLY A 98 24.02 30.08 16.39
CA GLY A 98 22.86 30.59 17.13
C GLY A 98 21.64 30.89 16.26
N GLN A 99 21.72 30.68 14.94
CA GLN A 99 20.58 30.84 14.04
C GLN A 99 19.74 29.57 13.99
N THR A 100 18.43 29.73 13.94
CA THR A 100 17.51 28.62 13.68
C THR A 100 17.49 28.24 12.20
N VAL A 101 17.07 27.01 11.88
CA VAL A 101 16.83 26.57 10.48
C VAL A 101 15.94 27.56 9.75
N LYS A 102 14.81 27.96 10.35
CA LYS A 102 13.88 28.97 9.84
C LYS A 102 14.57 30.29 9.53
N SER A 103 15.42 30.77 10.44
CA SER A 103 16.17 32.03 10.26
C SER A 103 17.13 31.95 9.07
N ILE A 104 17.85 30.84 8.90
CA ILE A 104 18.79 30.66 7.78
C ILE A 104 18.03 30.56 6.45
N LEU A 105 16.91 29.82 6.41
CA LEU A 105 16.09 29.71 5.20
C LEU A 105 15.48 31.07 4.81
N ASN A 106 14.91 31.82 5.76
CA ASN A 106 14.31 33.12 5.48
C ASN A 106 15.31 34.17 4.97
N LYS A 107 16.62 34.02 5.23
CA LYS A 107 17.64 34.93 4.68
C LYS A 107 17.77 34.86 3.17
N ASN A 108 17.51 33.69 2.59
CA ASN A 108 17.76 33.40 1.17
C ASN A 108 16.47 33.22 0.35
N LEU A 109 15.30 33.20 1.00
CA LEU A 109 14.00 33.22 0.32
C LEU A 109 13.72 34.61 -0.27
N LYS A 110 13.09 34.66 -1.44
CA LYS A 110 12.85 35.93 -2.17
C LYS A 110 11.37 36.31 -2.23
N ASN A 111 10.50 35.35 -2.45
CA ASN A 111 9.09 35.58 -2.74
C ASN A 111 8.18 35.17 -1.58
N PHE A 112 8.62 34.22 -0.76
CA PHE A 112 7.88 33.69 0.38
C PHE A 112 8.73 33.75 1.66
N ASN A 113 8.11 33.44 2.78
CA ASN A 113 8.81 33.06 4.00
C ASN A 113 8.39 31.64 4.43
N VAL A 114 9.16 31.04 5.33
CA VAL A 114 8.90 29.68 5.84
C VAL A 114 7.50 29.53 6.41
N ASP A 115 6.95 30.53 7.10
CA ASP A 115 5.59 30.45 7.68
C ASP A 115 4.51 30.43 6.61
N GLN A 116 4.65 31.24 5.56
CA GLN A 116 3.75 31.23 4.41
C GLN A 116 3.80 29.88 3.69
N ILE A 117 4.99 29.31 3.51
CA ILE A 117 5.17 28.00 2.89
C ILE A 117 4.51 26.92 3.73
N LEU A 118 4.80 26.86 5.04
CA LEU A 118 4.24 25.85 5.94
C LEU A 118 2.73 26.03 6.18
N SER A 119 2.19 27.24 6.01
CA SER A 119 0.74 27.45 6.05
C SER A 119 0.03 26.85 4.84
N ASN A 120 0.68 26.83 3.67
CA ASN A 120 0.13 26.29 2.42
C ASN A 120 0.50 24.82 2.18
N ILE A 121 1.61 24.37 2.76
CA ILE A 121 2.16 23.01 2.65
C ILE A 121 2.55 22.52 4.07
N PRO A 122 1.57 22.23 4.95
CA PRO A 122 1.87 21.93 6.36
C PRO A 122 2.69 20.66 6.56
N THR A 123 2.53 19.68 5.68
CA THR A 123 3.22 18.39 5.72
C THR A 123 4.52 18.40 4.90
N LEU A 124 5.05 19.59 4.56
CA LEU A 124 6.29 19.72 3.79
C LEU A 124 7.47 18.99 4.45
N THR A 125 8.08 18.10 3.68
CA THR A 125 9.26 17.33 4.07
C THR A 125 10.43 17.59 3.14
N ILE A 126 11.62 17.34 3.67
CA ILE A 126 12.86 17.17 2.92
C ILE A 126 13.15 15.67 2.92
N PHE A 127 12.91 15.02 1.79
CA PHE A 127 13.13 13.59 1.58
C PHE A 127 14.56 13.33 1.08
N ILE A 128 15.25 12.35 1.67
CA ILE A 128 16.59 11.92 1.27
C ILE A 128 16.50 10.53 0.61
N PRO A 129 16.50 10.44 -0.73
CA PRO A 129 16.23 9.19 -1.43
C PRO A 129 17.36 8.17 -1.29
N GLU A 130 16.99 6.89 -1.32
CA GLU A 130 17.93 5.79 -1.61
C GLU A 130 18.03 5.59 -3.13
N LEU A 131 19.14 6.01 -3.72
CA LEU A 131 19.35 5.92 -5.17
C LEU A 131 20.01 4.60 -5.58
N PRO A 132 19.81 4.15 -6.83
CA PRO A 132 20.43 2.95 -7.39
C PRO A 132 21.96 2.98 -7.35
N GLU A 133 22.55 1.81 -7.57
CA GLU A 133 24.01 1.62 -7.64
C GLU A 133 24.76 2.10 -6.39
N ASN A 134 24.06 2.23 -5.26
CA ASN A 134 24.59 2.80 -4.02
C ASN A 134 25.12 4.23 -4.18
N SER A 135 24.65 4.97 -5.17
CA SER A 135 25.12 6.32 -5.51
C SER A 135 24.83 7.35 -4.42
N PHE A 136 23.67 7.27 -3.77
CA PHE A 136 23.29 8.19 -2.69
C PHE A 136 22.23 7.58 -1.77
N SER A 137 22.29 7.93 -0.48
CA SER A 137 21.25 7.62 0.53
C SER A 137 21.54 8.40 1.81
N ALA A 138 20.56 8.56 2.70
CA ALA A 138 20.78 9.19 4.00
C ALA A 138 21.95 8.54 4.78
N SER A 139 22.03 7.20 4.80
CA SER A 139 23.11 6.49 5.50
C SER A 139 24.50 6.69 4.89
N LYS A 140 24.58 6.87 3.56
CA LYS A 140 25.83 7.01 2.83
C LYS A 140 26.20 8.45 2.50
N TRP A 141 25.33 9.42 2.80
CA TRP A 141 25.56 10.82 2.48
C TRP A 141 26.86 11.31 3.13
N ASN A 142 27.85 11.63 2.29
CA ASN A 142 29.07 12.30 2.68
C ASN A 142 28.77 13.79 2.93
N LEU A 143 28.93 14.26 4.17
CA LEU A 143 28.56 15.63 4.55
C LEU A 143 29.45 16.72 3.91
N ASN A 144 30.54 16.35 3.22
CA ASN A 144 31.31 17.27 2.39
C ASN A 144 30.65 17.50 1.01
N GLU A 145 29.72 16.63 0.60
CA GLU A 145 28.96 16.77 -0.62
C GLU A 145 27.68 17.55 -0.36
N VAL A 146 27.44 18.57 -1.18
CA VAL A 146 26.19 19.33 -1.19
C VAL A 146 25.26 18.67 -2.21
N PRO A 147 24.05 18.21 -1.80
CA PRO A 147 23.11 17.62 -2.73
C PRO A 147 22.40 18.69 -3.57
N SER A 148 22.08 18.34 -4.81
CA SER A 148 21.10 19.08 -5.60
C SER A 148 19.73 19.09 -4.92
N ILE A 149 18.89 20.09 -5.20
CA ILE A 149 17.57 20.22 -4.59
C ILE A 149 16.49 20.01 -5.65
N ALA A 150 15.76 18.90 -5.55
CA ALA A 150 14.59 18.61 -6.34
C ALA A 150 13.31 18.98 -5.58
N PHE A 151 12.21 19.10 -6.30
CA PHE A 151 10.88 19.13 -5.69
C PHE A 151 9.87 18.34 -6.52
N ARG A 152 8.86 17.81 -5.84
CA ARG A 152 7.74 17.12 -6.48
C ARG A 152 6.62 18.12 -6.81
N SER A 153 5.99 17.92 -7.96
CA SER A 153 4.86 18.71 -8.44
C SER A 153 3.77 17.77 -8.94
N THR A 154 2.51 18.14 -8.75
CA THR A 154 1.35 17.42 -9.28
C THR A 154 1.14 17.66 -10.79
N LEU A 155 1.90 18.57 -11.39
CA LEU A 155 1.79 18.91 -12.81
C LEU A 155 2.41 17.85 -13.74
N SER A 156 3.32 17.00 -13.25
CA SER A 156 4.02 15.97 -14.05
C SER A 156 4.84 15.03 -13.16
N ASN A 157 5.05 13.79 -13.61
CA ASN A 157 6.03 12.86 -13.01
C ASN A 157 7.50 13.27 -13.28
N ASN A 158 7.75 14.25 -14.15
CA ASN A 158 9.09 14.83 -14.31
C ASN A 158 9.47 15.62 -13.06
N ILE A 159 10.72 15.51 -12.63
CA ILE A 159 11.21 16.09 -11.38
C ILE A 159 12.12 17.30 -11.68
N PRO A 160 11.64 18.55 -11.45
CA PRO A 160 12.50 19.73 -11.53
C PRO A 160 13.52 19.74 -10.39
N TYR A 161 14.74 20.17 -10.69
CA TYR A 161 15.79 20.32 -9.69
C TYR A 161 16.71 21.50 -9.96
N LEU A 162 17.33 21.99 -8.89
CA LEU A 162 18.38 23.00 -8.88
C LEU A 162 19.70 22.31 -8.55
N ASP A 163 20.72 22.49 -9.39
CA ASP A 163 22.07 22.00 -9.10
C ASP A 163 22.86 22.99 -8.20
N ASN A 164 24.05 22.58 -7.76
CA ASN A 164 24.91 23.39 -6.90
C ASN A 164 25.42 24.69 -7.57
N ASN A 165 25.30 24.81 -8.89
CA ASN A 165 25.63 26.01 -9.66
C ASN A 165 24.40 26.90 -9.92
N TYR A 166 23.26 26.59 -9.28
CA TYR A 166 21.97 27.25 -9.47
C TYR A 166 21.38 27.08 -10.88
N ASN A 167 21.82 26.08 -11.64
CA ASN A 167 21.16 25.73 -12.90
C ASN A 167 19.87 24.99 -12.62
N LYS A 168 18.83 25.40 -13.35
CA LYS A 168 17.49 24.80 -13.33
C LYS A 168 17.41 23.68 -14.37
N ASN A 169 17.13 22.46 -13.91
CA ASN A 169 17.13 21.25 -14.73
C ASN A 169 15.89 20.41 -14.45
N VAL A 170 15.65 19.39 -15.27
CA VAL A 170 14.54 18.44 -15.11
C VAL A 170 15.06 17.02 -15.30
N ILE A 171 14.71 16.12 -14.38
CA ILE A 171 14.88 14.67 -14.52
C ILE A 171 13.57 14.11 -15.09
N GLU A 172 13.66 13.40 -16.21
CA GLU A 172 12.47 12.80 -16.83
C GLU A 172 11.87 11.71 -15.95
N ALA A 173 10.57 11.47 -16.08
CA ALA A 173 9.84 10.56 -15.21
C ALA A 173 10.37 9.10 -15.18
N ASN A 174 11.02 8.64 -16.26
CA ASN A 174 11.65 7.31 -16.34
C ASN A 174 13.14 7.31 -15.98
N GLN A 175 13.72 8.47 -15.65
CA GLN A 175 15.10 8.64 -15.23
C GLN A 175 15.24 8.67 -13.72
N ILE A 176 16.37 8.18 -13.23
CA ILE A 176 16.75 8.19 -11.82
C ILE A 176 18.16 8.79 -11.71
N PRO A 177 18.40 9.77 -10.83
CA PRO A 177 19.73 10.32 -10.62
C PRO A 177 20.68 9.31 -9.97
N LEU A 178 21.97 9.46 -10.26
CA LEU A 178 23.09 8.75 -9.63
C LEU A 178 24.05 9.73 -8.91
N PHE A 179 23.53 10.87 -8.46
CA PHE A 179 24.29 11.90 -7.75
C PHE A 179 23.53 12.38 -6.51
N PRO A 180 24.23 13.00 -5.53
CA PRO A 180 23.58 13.54 -4.34
C PRO A 180 22.45 14.51 -4.67
N ILE A 181 21.25 14.19 -4.21
CA ILE A 181 20.03 14.98 -4.43
C ILE A 181 19.05 14.72 -3.29
N ILE A 182 18.35 15.76 -2.86
CA ILE A 182 17.25 15.68 -1.89
C ILE A 182 15.98 16.26 -2.51
N VAL A 183 14.82 15.85 -2.03
CA VAL A 183 13.53 16.16 -2.65
C VAL A 183 12.63 16.88 -1.67
N LEU A 184 12.06 18.01 -2.08
CA LEU A 184 10.97 18.66 -1.36
C LEU A 184 9.63 18.05 -1.79
N LYS A 185 8.86 17.53 -0.84
CA LYS A 185 7.54 16.92 -1.09
C LYS A 185 6.60 17.05 0.11
N GLU A 186 5.31 16.87 -0.12
CA GLU A 186 4.32 16.70 0.97
C GLU A 186 4.49 15.31 1.59
N ASN A 187 4.19 15.14 2.88
CA ASN A 187 4.18 13.83 3.51
C ASN A 187 2.83 13.14 3.31
N GLU A 188 2.87 11.88 2.93
CA GLU A 188 1.71 11.04 2.61
C GLU A 188 1.16 10.32 3.85
N ARG A 189 1.95 10.25 4.94
CA ARG A 189 1.64 9.49 6.17
C ARG A 189 1.01 10.35 7.27
N ILE A 190 1.11 11.67 7.16
CA ILE A 190 0.76 12.62 8.22
C ILE A 190 -0.37 13.52 7.74
N ILE A 191 -1.32 13.81 8.63
CA ILE A 191 -2.39 14.76 8.41
C ILE A 191 -2.37 15.85 9.48
N LEU A 192 -2.87 17.03 9.12
CA LEU A 192 -3.12 18.10 10.09
C LEU A 192 -4.38 17.75 10.88
N SER A 193 -4.20 17.39 12.15
CA SER A 193 -5.29 17.08 13.06
C SER A 193 -6.09 18.33 13.38
N LYS A 194 -7.42 18.24 13.22
CA LYS A 194 -8.37 19.27 13.66
C LYS A 194 -8.79 19.10 15.12
N ASN A 195 -8.32 18.05 15.81
CA ASN A 195 -8.76 17.67 17.15
C ASN A 195 -7.60 17.36 18.11
N ASN A 196 -7.72 17.80 19.36
CA ASN A 196 -6.74 17.60 20.43
C ASN A 196 -6.73 16.16 21.00
N ALA A 197 -6.25 15.14 20.27
CA ALA A 197 -6.16 13.75 20.79
C ALA A 197 -4.73 13.17 20.82
N ASN A 198 -4.54 12.10 21.59
CA ASN A 198 -3.37 11.78 22.45
C ASN A 198 -2.05 11.25 21.84
N LYS A 199 -1.74 11.44 20.56
CA LYS A 199 -0.40 11.13 20.02
C LYS A 199 0.03 12.25 19.06
N GLN A 200 0.85 13.17 19.57
CA GLN A 200 0.99 14.51 19.00
C GLN A 200 2.47 14.84 18.75
N LEU A 201 2.80 15.19 17.51
CA LEU A 201 4.00 15.97 17.21
C LEU A 201 3.66 17.43 17.52
N LYS A 202 4.12 17.95 18.67
CA LYS A 202 3.87 19.31 19.12
C LYS A 202 5.11 20.18 18.90
N ASN A 203 4.91 21.37 18.32
CA ASN A 203 5.75 22.54 18.56
C ASN A 203 4.85 23.79 18.69
N GLY A 204 5.40 24.92 19.17
CA GLY A 204 4.72 26.06 19.80
C GLY A 204 3.63 26.82 19.03
N ASP A 205 3.35 26.49 17.77
CA ASP A 205 2.23 27.03 17.01
C ASP A 205 1.14 25.95 16.91
N ASN A 206 -0.13 26.31 17.15
CA ASN A 206 -1.32 25.45 17.33
C ASN A 206 -1.61 24.31 16.31
N ASN A 207 -0.73 24.00 15.35
CA ASN A 207 -0.87 22.89 14.43
C ASN A 207 -0.51 21.56 15.13
N ILE A 208 -1.42 20.60 15.04
CA ILE A 208 -1.23 19.24 15.57
C ILE A 208 -1.14 18.30 14.38
N PHE A 209 -0.06 17.52 14.31
CA PHE A 209 0.09 16.48 13.29
C PHE A 209 -0.20 15.11 13.88
N GLU A 210 -0.91 14.27 13.12
CA GLU A 210 -1.18 12.88 13.46
C GLU A 210 -0.92 11.97 12.25
N PHE A 211 -0.55 10.72 12.50
CA PHE A 211 -0.49 9.71 11.45
C PHE A 211 -1.90 9.18 11.17
N TRP A 212 -2.28 9.04 9.90
CA TRP A 212 -3.58 8.46 9.56
C TRP A 212 -3.66 6.95 9.86
N ALA A 213 -2.52 6.29 10.01
CA ALA A 213 -2.41 4.96 10.60
C ALA A 213 -1.23 4.91 11.59
N GLU A 214 -1.48 4.37 12.78
CA GLU A 214 -0.46 4.28 13.83
C GLU A 214 0.76 3.45 13.41
N ASP A 215 0.59 2.56 12.43
CA ASP A 215 1.65 1.72 11.89
C ASP A 215 2.80 2.53 11.26
N PHE A 216 2.61 3.80 10.90
CA PHE A 216 3.69 4.64 10.36
C PHE A 216 4.50 5.35 11.43
N ASP A 217 3.99 5.45 12.66
CA ASP A 217 4.70 6.16 13.73
C ASP A 217 5.94 5.38 14.17
N ASN A 218 7.11 5.93 13.83
CA ASN A 218 8.41 5.40 14.24
C ASN A 218 9.05 6.24 15.36
N SER A 219 8.33 7.19 15.97
CA SER A 219 8.85 8.11 16.99
C SER A 219 9.35 7.40 18.26
N GLN A 220 8.77 6.24 18.60
CA GLN A 220 9.19 5.42 19.74
C GLN A 220 10.46 4.60 19.45
N ASN A 221 10.95 4.63 18.21
CA ASN A 221 12.11 3.86 17.76
C ASN A 221 13.41 4.65 17.96
N THR A 222 13.64 5.15 19.19
CA THR A 222 14.82 5.94 19.59
C THR A 222 16.12 5.11 19.70
N LYS A 223 16.19 3.96 19.02
CA LYS A 223 17.42 3.17 18.87
C LYS A 223 17.63 2.87 17.39
N ALA A 224 18.47 3.68 16.76
CA ALA A 224 19.05 3.44 15.45
C ALA A 224 19.28 1.93 15.19
N ALA A 225 18.81 1.46 14.03
CA ALA A 225 19.09 0.15 13.43
C ALA A 225 18.44 -1.10 14.08
N LYS A 226 17.11 -1.15 14.25
CA LYS A 226 16.38 -2.41 14.58
C LYS A 226 15.09 -2.73 13.79
N PHE A 227 14.88 -2.15 12.60
CA PHE A 227 13.78 -2.57 11.72
C PHE A 227 14.18 -2.96 10.29
N PHE A 228 15.48 -3.14 10.03
CA PHE A 228 15.88 -4.21 9.13
C PHE A 228 16.11 -5.45 10.00
N PRO A 229 15.44 -6.58 9.76
CA PRO A 229 15.79 -7.80 10.48
C PRO A 229 17.29 -8.04 10.25
N LYS A 230 18.11 -7.92 11.30
CA LYS A 230 19.45 -8.50 11.23
C LYS A 230 19.23 -9.96 10.84
N LYS A 231 20.04 -10.46 9.91
CA LYS A 231 20.06 -11.87 9.51
C LYS A 231 20.15 -12.84 10.72
N ASN A 232 20.53 -12.33 11.89
CA ASN A 232 20.64 -13.04 13.16
C ASN A 232 19.51 -12.74 14.20
N ASP A 233 18.61 -11.79 13.96
CA ASP A 233 17.45 -11.50 14.84
C ASP A 233 16.24 -12.42 14.55
N ILE A 234 16.35 -13.31 13.55
CA ILE A 234 15.36 -14.39 13.28
C ILE A 234 15.27 -15.39 14.45
N LYS A 235 16.23 -15.40 15.38
CA LYS A 235 16.28 -16.42 16.43
C LYS A 235 15.58 -16.05 17.74
N ASN A 236 15.30 -14.77 18.03
CA ASN A 236 14.89 -14.37 19.39
C ASN A 236 13.86 -13.22 19.46
N LYS A 237 12.68 -13.41 18.85
CA LYS A 237 11.43 -12.85 19.39
C LYS A 237 10.41 -13.99 19.48
N SER A 238 10.36 -14.58 20.68
CA SER A 238 9.26 -15.36 21.26
C SER A 238 8.51 -16.30 20.29
N ASN A 239 9.03 -17.51 20.14
CA ASN A 239 8.29 -18.79 20.07
C ASN A 239 6.99 -18.88 19.25
N PHE A 240 6.75 -18.06 18.24
CA PHE A 240 5.66 -18.30 17.29
C PHE A 240 6.18 -19.17 16.15
N ASN A 241 6.26 -20.47 16.42
CA ASN A 241 6.61 -21.46 15.42
C ASN A 241 5.32 -21.80 14.65
N PRO A 242 5.17 -21.45 13.35
CA PRO A 242 4.01 -21.87 12.56
C PRO A 242 3.85 -23.40 12.48
N VAL A 243 4.79 -24.16 13.05
CA VAL A 243 4.74 -25.61 13.22
C VAL A 243 3.62 -26.04 14.19
N GLU A 244 3.35 -25.33 15.29
CA GLU A 244 2.29 -25.75 16.25
C GLU A 244 0.88 -25.57 15.69
N ASP A 245 0.61 -24.48 14.98
CA ASP A 245 -0.71 -24.25 14.38
C ASP A 245 -0.94 -25.05 13.08
N LYS A 246 0.14 -25.48 12.42
CA LYS A 246 0.06 -26.28 11.20
C LYS A 246 -0.70 -27.58 11.44
N GLU A 247 -0.58 -28.17 12.62
CA GLU A 247 -1.33 -29.37 13.01
C GLU A 247 -2.84 -29.09 13.00
N LYS A 248 -3.30 -27.99 13.58
CA LYS A 248 -4.73 -27.62 13.58
C LYS A 248 -5.29 -27.44 12.18
N TYR A 249 -4.51 -26.87 11.25
CA TYR A 249 -4.93 -26.71 9.85
C TYR A 249 -4.89 -28.03 9.07
N ILE A 250 -3.92 -28.89 9.37
CA ILE A 250 -3.82 -30.24 8.81
C ILE A 250 -5.02 -31.07 9.25
N ASP A 251 -5.33 -31.07 10.55
CA ASP A 251 -6.50 -31.73 11.12
C ASP A 251 -7.79 -31.23 10.46
N ALA A 252 -7.97 -29.90 10.39
CA ALA A 252 -9.13 -29.30 9.75
C ALA A 252 -9.28 -29.77 8.30
N PHE A 253 -8.17 -29.79 7.54
CA PHE A 253 -8.15 -30.27 6.18
C PHE A 253 -8.51 -31.75 6.11
N ASP A 254 -7.92 -32.60 6.94
CA ASP A 254 -8.20 -34.04 6.94
C ASP A 254 -9.66 -34.33 7.28
N ILE A 255 -10.19 -33.74 8.36
CA ILE A 255 -11.58 -33.89 8.82
C ILE A 255 -12.57 -33.55 7.70
N TYR A 256 -12.30 -32.49 6.94
CA TYR A 256 -13.20 -31.97 5.90
C TYR A 256 -12.75 -32.22 4.46
N ASN A 257 -11.77 -33.12 4.26
CA ASN A 257 -11.37 -33.53 2.92
C ASN A 257 -12.27 -34.69 2.48
N PRO A 258 -13.13 -34.49 1.47
CA PRO A 258 -14.04 -35.52 1.00
C PRO A 258 -13.31 -36.76 0.46
N LYS A 259 -12.06 -36.61 0.00
CA LYS A 259 -11.22 -37.73 -0.47
C LYS A 259 -10.61 -38.56 0.67
N ILE A 260 -10.54 -38.04 1.89
CA ILE A 260 -9.92 -38.72 3.05
C ILE A 260 -11.01 -39.31 3.96
N ASN A 261 -12.05 -38.54 4.28
CA ASN A 261 -13.05 -38.92 5.27
C ASN A 261 -14.45 -39.14 4.66
N GLY A 262 -14.52 -39.79 3.49
CA GLY A 262 -15.78 -40.33 2.96
C GLY A 262 -16.84 -39.30 2.55
N GLY A 263 -16.42 -38.13 2.04
CA GLY A 263 -17.36 -37.14 1.48
C GLY A 263 -17.93 -36.13 2.47
N ILE A 264 -17.43 -36.05 3.71
CA ILE A 264 -17.92 -35.08 4.69
C ILE A 264 -17.49 -33.65 4.28
N ASP A 265 -18.48 -32.79 4.07
CA ASP A 265 -18.31 -31.42 3.64
C ASP A 265 -18.54 -30.45 4.82
N GLY A 266 -17.49 -29.76 5.24
CA GLY A 266 -17.51 -28.79 6.34
C GLY A 266 -16.50 -27.67 6.12
N TRP A 267 -16.57 -26.64 6.97
CA TRP A 267 -15.66 -25.51 6.89
C TRP A 267 -14.48 -25.70 7.85
N HIS A 268 -13.25 -25.45 7.40
CA HIS A 268 -12.07 -25.57 8.25
C HIS A 268 -12.21 -24.72 9.52
N ARG A 269 -12.80 -23.53 9.37
CA ARG A 269 -13.02 -22.59 10.48
C ARG A 269 -14.07 -23.06 11.49
N ASP A 270 -14.97 -24.01 11.15
CA ASP A 270 -15.83 -24.67 12.15
C ASP A 270 -14.97 -25.43 13.19
N TYR A 271 -13.92 -26.13 12.74
CA TYR A 271 -13.01 -26.83 13.64
C TYR A 271 -12.00 -25.90 14.33
N ILE A 272 -11.51 -24.86 13.63
CA ILE A 272 -10.52 -23.94 14.18
C ILE A 272 -11.12 -23.07 15.30
N TYR A 273 -12.27 -22.43 15.05
CA TYR A 273 -12.89 -21.51 16.01
C TYR A 273 -13.88 -22.15 16.97
N TYR A 274 -14.46 -23.31 16.65
CA TYR A 274 -15.49 -23.95 17.49
C TYR A 274 -15.17 -25.39 17.88
N ASN A 275 -14.06 -25.98 17.41
CA ASN A 275 -13.78 -27.42 17.57
C ASN A 275 -14.93 -28.33 17.09
N ILE A 276 -15.81 -27.84 16.20
CA ILE A 276 -16.89 -28.67 15.63
C ILE A 276 -16.25 -29.65 14.65
N THR A 277 -16.75 -30.89 14.68
CA THR A 277 -16.40 -31.99 13.77
C THR A 277 -17.68 -32.80 13.47
N PRO A 278 -17.64 -33.76 12.54
CA PRO A 278 -18.81 -34.62 12.29
C PRO A 278 -19.26 -35.44 13.51
N GLN A 279 -18.34 -35.74 14.44
CA GLN A 279 -18.61 -36.50 15.67
C GLN A 279 -18.95 -35.58 16.86
N GLN A 280 -18.57 -34.30 16.78
CA GLN A 280 -18.84 -33.29 17.80
C GLN A 280 -19.53 -32.09 17.13
N ASP A 281 -20.86 -32.12 17.13
CA ASP A 281 -21.69 -31.15 16.41
C ASP A 281 -21.92 -29.83 17.18
N ARG A 282 -21.29 -29.63 18.34
CA ARG A 282 -21.45 -28.42 19.15
C ARG A 282 -20.11 -27.90 19.67
N GLY A 283 -19.98 -26.57 19.70
CA GLY A 283 -18.73 -25.92 20.05
C GLY A 283 -18.86 -24.48 20.53
N GLU A 284 -18.11 -24.11 21.56
CA GLU A 284 -17.95 -22.72 22.02
C GLU A 284 -16.94 -21.99 21.15
N PHE A 285 -17.10 -20.67 21.01
CA PHE A 285 -16.12 -19.84 20.30
C PHE A 285 -14.77 -19.82 21.04
N ARG A 286 -13.68 -19.93 20.27
CA ARG A 286 -12.31 -19.91 20.76
C ARG A 286 -11.62 -18.58 20.47
N TYR A 287 -11.35 -17.83 21.54
CA TYR A 287 -10.65 -16.54 21.50
C TYR A 287 -9.14 -16.64 21.25
N ASN A 288 -8.56 -17.84 21.25
CA ASN A 288 -7.13 -17.99 21.08
C ASN A 288 -6.70 -17.99 19.60
N TYR A 289 -7.60 -17.80 18.63
CA TYR A 289 -7.28 -17.62 17.21
C TYR A 289 -7.77 -16.26 16.69
N GLN A 290 -7.05 -15.71 15.72
CA GLN A 290 -7.40 -14.47 15.02
C GLN A 290 -6.97 -14.56 13.55
N GLU A 291 -7.76 -14.06 12.61
CA GLU A 291 -7.38 -13.99 11.19
C GLU A 291 -6.26 -12.97 10.97
N PHE A 292 -5.29 -13.34 10.13
CA PHE A 292 -4.24 -12.46 9.65
C PHE A 292 -4.18 -12.45 8.13
N ILE A 293 -4.06 -11.26 7.54
CA ILE A 293 -3.64 -11.09 6.14
C ILE A 293 -2.11 -11.25 6.10
N THR A 294 -1.63 -12.13 5.24
CA THR A 294 -0.21 -12.51 5.17
C THR A 294 0.26 -12.74 3.74
N ASN A 295 1.58 -12.84 3.55
CA ASN A 295 2.22 -13.20 2.27
C ASN A 295 1.75 -12.33 1.09
N ILE A 296 1.61 -11.02 1.30
CA ILE A 296 1.18 -10.08 0.26
C ILE A 296 2.25 -10.04 -0.84
N GLN A 297 1.89 -10.19 -2.10
CA GLN A 297 2.82 -10.15 -3.23
C GLN A 297 2.16 -9.44 -4.40
N PHE A 298 2.88 -8.56 -5.08
CA PHE A 298 2.39 -8.01 -6.33
C PHE A 298 2.41 -9.07 -7.42
N LYS A 299 1.42 -9.03 -8.31
CA LYS A 299 1.33 -10.00 -9.39
C LYS A 299 2.52 -9.90 -10.34
N ASN A 300 3.00 -11.08 -10.70
CA ASN A 300 4.09 -11.26 -11.63
C ASN A 300 3.59 -12.10 -12.81
N ASP A 301 3.46 -11.50 -13.99
CA ASP A 301 3.20 -12.24 -15.22
C ASP A 301 4.27 -11.97 -16.29
N SER A 302 4.26 -12.80 -17.34
CA SER A 302 5.20 -12.71 -18.46
C SER A 302 5.00 -11.48 -19.33
N ASP A 303 3.93 -10.71 -19.13
CA ASP A 303 3.40 -9.74 -20.10
C ASP A 303 3.53 -8.29 -19.61
N GLY A 304 4.38 -8.06 -18.59
CA GLY A 304 4.72 -6.72 -18.11
C GLY A 304 3.79 -6.16 -17.04
N LEU A 305 2.88 -6.96 -16.48
CA LEU A 305 1.96 -6.52 -15.42
C LEU A 305 2.69 -5.96 -14.21
N ALA A 306 3.79 -6.57 -13.77
CA ALA A 306 4.58 -6.02 -12.65
C ALA A 306 5.10 -4.60 -12.94
N THR A 307 5.43 -4.31 -14.21
CA THR A 307 5.85 -2.97 -14.63
C THR A 307 4.68 -1.99 -14.69
N SER A 308 3.50 -2.42 -15.14
CA SER A 308 2.32 -1.53 -15.13
C SER A 308 1.83 -1.25 -13.72
N ILE A 309 1.81 -2.26 -12.83
CA ILE A 309 1.49 -2.08 -11.41
C ILE A 309 2.48 -1.11 -10.76
N TYR A 310 3.78 -1.33 -10.95
CA TYR A 310 4.81 -0.44 -10.41
C TYR A 310 4.63 0.99 -10.90
N LYS A 311 4.38 1.17 -12.20
CA LYS A 311 4.22 2.50 -12.79
C LYS A 311 2.98 3.22 -12.29
N LYS A 312 1.89 2.48 -12.05
CA LYS A 312 0.67 2.98 -11.42
C LYS A 312 1.02 3.55 -10.04
N ILE A 313 1.45 2.70 -9.11
CA ILE A 313 1.74 3.11 -7.72
C ILE A 313 2.96 4.03 -7.55
N ALA A 314 3.74 4.25 -8.60
CA ALA A 314 4.84 5.21 -8.59
C ALA A 314 4.51 6.47 -9.40
N ASP A 315 3.34 6.52 -10.05
CA ASP A 315 2.81 7.73 -10.64
C ASP A 315 2.32 8.67 -9.55
N GLN A 316 2.40 9.95 -9.84
CA GLN A 316 2.29 10.98 -8.82
C GLN A 316 1.39 12.13 -9.26
N THR A 317 0.81 12.00 -10.45
CA THR A 317 -0.10 12.99 -11.04
C THR A 317 -1.55 12.60 -10.84
N GLY A 318 -1.83 11.44 -10.22
CA GLY A 318 -3.17 10.83 -10.20
C GLY A 318 -3.68 10.56 -11.62
N ASP A 319 -2.75 10.44 -12.59
CA ASP A 319 -3.06 10.20 -14.00
C ASP A 319 -2.73 8.74 -14.29
N PRO A 320 -3.73 7.84 -14.27
CA PRO A 320 -3.51 6.41 -14.50
C PRO A 320 -2.99 6.10 -15.91
N THR A 321 -2.88 7.11 -16.80
CA THR A 321 -2.32 6.99 -18.14
C THR A 321 -0.81 7.29 -18.21
N SER A 322 -0.19 7.78 -17.13
CA SER A 322 1.23 8.07 -17.11
C SER A 322 2.07 6.78 -17.15
N THR A 323 2.45 6.37 -18.36
CA THR A 323 3.25 5.15 -18.59
C THR A 323 4.72 5.29 -18.20
N SER A 324 5.13 6.40 -17.60
CA SER A 324 6.52 6.67 -17.23
C SER A 324 6.59 7.18 -15.79
N ALA A 325 7.03 6.30 -14.90
CA ALA A 325 7.27 6.59 -13.50
C ALA A 325 8.41 5.72 -12.98
N SER A 326 9.32 6.33 -12.24
CA SER A 326 10.49 5.68 -11.66
C SER A 326 10.44 5.59 -10.13
N GLY A 327 9.59 6.38 -9.47
CA GLY A 327 9.33 6.33 -8.02
C GLY A 327 10.47 6.81 -7.12
N TRP A 328 11.62 7.21 -7.67
CA TRP A 328 12.80 7.51 -6.84
C TRP A 328 12.63 8.72 -5.92
N ALA A 329 11.75 9.65 -6.29
CA ALA A 329 11.53 10.90 -5.58
C ALA A 329 10.54 10.77 -4.41
N ASP A 330 9.94 9.58 -4.21
CA ASP A 330 8.82 9.41 -3.29
C ASP A 330 9.10 8.55 -2.07
N GLY A 331 10.04 7.60 -2.17
CA GLY A 331 10.43 6.76 -1.05
C GLY A 331 9.71 5.43 -1.03
N TYR A 332 9.17 5.05 0.13
CA TYR A 332 8.54 3.76 0.37
C TYR A 332 7.03 3.87 0.19
N PHE A 333 6.41 2.90 -0.48
CA PHE A 333 4.98 2.93 -0.75
C PHE A 333 4.14 2.76 0.53
N GLU A 334 3.01 3.46 0.58
CA GLU A 334 2.01 3.45 1.64
C GLU A 334 0.83 2.57 1.26
N ILE A 335 0.91 1.26 1.55
CA ILE A 335 -0.21 0.37 1.26
C ILE A 335 -1.21 0.42 2.41
N LYS A 336 -2.39 1.00 2.15
CA LYS A 336 -3.52 0.98 3.06
C LYS A 336 -4.35 -0.28 2.83
N VAL A 337 -4.59 -1.02 3.91
CA VAL A 337 -5.45 -2.19 3.92
C VAL A 337 -6.68 -1.90 4.75
N ARG A 338 -7.86 -2.06 4.15
CA ARG A 338 -9.14 -1.98 4.87
C ARG A 338 -9.78 -3.34 4.94
N SER A 339 -10.15 -3.76 6.15
CA SER A 339 -11.05 -4.90 6.37
C SER A 339 -12.43 -4.39 6.78
N LEU A 340 -13.43 -4.61 5.92
CA LEU A 340 -14.82 -4.29 6.20
C LEU A 340 -15.51 -5.50 6.82
N ILE A 341 -15.85 -5.37 8.09
CA ILE A 341 -16.43 -6.42 8.92
C ILE A 341 -17.88 -6.02 9.23
N ASN A 342 -18.83 -6.91 8.93
CA ASN A 342 -20.24 -6.61 9.15
C ASN A 342 -20.74 -7.28 10.42
N GLY A 343 -21.19 -6.49 11.40
CA GLY A 343 -21.76 -6.95 12.66
C GLY A 343 -23.22 -7.38 12.54
N SER A 344 -23.61 -8.40 13.32
CA SER A 344 -24.98 -8.94 13.34
C SER A 344 -26.00 -7.97 13.97
N ASN A 345 -25.52 -6.95 14.68
CA ASN A 345 -26.29 -5.81 15.19
C ASN A 345 -26.68 -4.79 14.09
N GLY A 346 -26.23 -4.97 12.84
CA GLY A 346 -26.53 -4.07 11.72
C GLY A 346 -25.52 -2.93 11.53
N VAL A 347 -24.50 -2.85 12.38
CA VAL A 347 -23.40 -1.89 12.30
C VAL A 347 -22.15 -2.60 11.80
N GLY A 348 -21.51 -2.05 10.77
CA GLY A 348 -20.22 -2.53 10.30
C GLY A 348 -19.04 -1.77 10.90
N GLU A 349 -17.87 -2.39 10.90
CA GLU A 349 -16.61 -1.83 11.37
C GLU A 349 -15.59 -1.83 10.23
N GLU A 350 -14.86 -0.73 10.10
CA GLU A 350 -13.72 -0.58 9.20
C GLU A 350 -12.43 -0.66 10.03
N LEU A 351 -11.65 -1.72 9.80
CA LEU A 351 -10.29 -1.80 10.34
C LEU A 351 -9.31 -1.32 9.28
N VAL A 352 -8.54 -0.28 9.60
CA VAL A 352 -7.52 0.32 8.72
C VAL A 352 -6.14 -0.02 9.24
N THR A 353 -5.28 -0.54 8.38
CA THR A 353 -3.85 -0.76 8.66
C THR A 353 -3.01 -0.15 7.55
N GLY A 354 -1.94 0.54 7.93
CA GLY A 354 -0.92 1.04 7.00
C GLY A 354 0.27 0.10 6.93
N ILE A 355 0.72 -0.24 5.73
CA ILE A 355 1.95 -1.01 5.51
C ILE A 355 2.93 -0.13 4.75
N THR A 356 4.10 0.09 5.36
CA THR A 356 5.25 0.65 4.64
C THR A 356 5.91 -0.42 3.79
N VAL A 357 5.96 -0.22 2.48
CA VAL A 357 6.57 -1.14 1.53
C VAL A 357 7.80 -0.49 0.89
N LYS A 358 8.98 -0.98 1.28
CA LYS A 358 10.21 -0.63 0.56
C LYS A 358 10.12 -1.21 -0.86
N PRO A 359 10.25 -0.41 -1.93
CA PRO A 359 10.05 -0.88 -3.29
C PRO A 359 10.95 -2.07 -3.65
N SER A 360 12.21 -2.06 -3.20
CA SER A 360 13.16 -3.15 -3.42
C SER A 360 12.81 -4.46 -2.70
N ASP A 361 11.90 -4.46 -1.72
CA ASP A 361 11.48 -5.70 -1.04
C ASP A 361 10.48 -6.49 -1.90
N PHE A 362 9.78 -5.81 -2.81
CA PHE A 362 8.76 -6.39 -3.67
C PHE A 362 9.12 -6.38 -5.14
N PHE A 363 10.08 -5.55 -5.56
CA PHE A 363 10.41 -5.38 -6.97
C PHE A 363 11.91 -5.54 -7.24
N GLU A 364 12.22 -6.05 -8.43
CA GLU A 364 13.53 -6.06 -9.05
C GLU A 364 13.54 -5.14 -10.26
N TYR A 365 14.58 -4.32 -10.37
CA TYR A 365 14.70 -3.28 -11.37
C TYR A 365 15.72 -3.65 -12.44
N ASN A 366 15.41 -3.31 -13.69
CA ASN A 366 16.34 -3.32 -14.79
C ASN A 366 16.62 -1.88 -15.21
N TYR A 367 17.89 -1.48 -15.17
CA TYR A 367 18.34 -0.15 -15.54
C TYR A 367 19.16 -0.17 -16.84
N LYS A 368 19.16 0.96 -17.56
CA LYS A 368 20.13 1.25 -18.62
C LYS A 368 20.80 2.59 -18.35
N THR A 369 22.12 2.64 -18.42
CA THR A 369 22.89 3.89 -18.28
C THR A 369 22.61 4.81 -19.47
N THR A 370 22.61 6.12 -19.22
CA THR A 370 22.66 7.11 -20.30
C THR A 370 23.96 6.93 -21.10
N ASP A 371 23.89 7.16 -22.41
CA ASP A 371 25.08 7.31 -23.24
C ASP A 371 25.92 8.47 -22.67
N PRO A 372 27.19 8.23 -22.25
CA PRO A 372 28.03 9.25 -21.63
C PRO A 372 28.32 10.46 -22.52
N THR A 373 27.95 10.43 -23.81
CA THR A 373 28.05 11.57 -24.74
C THR A 373 26.87 12.54 -24.69
N ARG A 374 25.83 12.25 -23.89
CA ARG A 374 24.62 13.09 -23.75
C ARG A 374 24.66 13.98 -22.50
N PRO A 375 23.97 15.14 -22.50
CA PRO A 375 23.92 16.10 -21.39
C PRO A 375 23.30 15.58 -20.07
N THR A 376 22.86 14.32 -20.02
CA THR A 376 22.34 13.61 -18.83
C THR A 376 23.37 12.66 -18.21
N ALA A 377 24.66 13.05 -18.21
CA ALA A 377 25.70 12.34 -17.48
C ALA A 377 25.32 12.28 -15.98
N GLY A 378 25.12 11.07 -15.44
CA GLY A 378 24.74 10.86 -14.05
C GLY A 378 23.28 10.48 -13.79
N THR A 379 22.54 9.99 -14.78
CA THR A 379 21.23 9.35 -14.58
C THR A 379 21.17 7.94 -15.21
N VAL A 380 20.22 7.12 -14.74
CA VAL A 380 19.87 5.82 -15.35
C VAL A 380 18.41 5.80 -15.74
N TYR A 381 18.06 5.05 -16.78
CA TYR A 381 16.68 4.80 -17.18
C TYR A 381 16.16 3.53 -16.53
N LEU A 382 14.98 3.60 -15.91
CA LEU A 382 14.23 2.41 -15.53
C LEU A 382 13.57 1.81 -16.77
N VAL A 383 14.05 0.63 -17.20
CA VAL A 383 13.56 -0.03 -18.44
C VAL A 383 12.62 -1.20 -18.19
N GLY A 384 12.54 -1.70 -16.96
CA GLY A 384 11.58 -2.74 -16.61
C GLY A 384 11.64 -3.13 -15.14
N VAL A 385 10.51 -3.60 -14.63
CA VAL A 385 10.33 -4.03 -13.25
C VAL A 385 9.77 -5.45 -13.22
N ARG A 386 10.24 -6.27 -12.28
CA ARG A 386 9.69 -7.60 -11.98
C ARG A 386 9.26 -7.65 -10.53
N ALA A 387 8.10 -8.23 -10.25
CA ALA A 387 7.69 -8.49 -8.88
C ALA A 387 8.47 -9.69 -8.32
N LYS A 388 8.89 -9.59 -7.06
CA LYS A 388 9.57 -10.66 -6.32
C LYS A 388 8.54 -11.66 -5.83
N ASN A 389 8.84 -12.94 -6.02
CA ASN A 389 7.98 -14.05 -5.55
C ASN A 389 8.34 -14.50 -4.12
N THR A 390 9.06 -13.68 -3.35
CA THR A 390 9.48 -14.02 -1.99
C THR A 390 8.38 -13.65 -1.00
N PRO A 391 7.93 -14.58 -0.14
CA PRO A 391 6.98 -14.26 0.91
C PRO A 391 7.53 -13.16 1.83
N ASN A 392 6.73 -12.11 2.05
CA ASN A 392 7.04 -11.11 3.06
C ASN A 392 6.59 -11.59 4.44
N ASN A 393 7.23 -11.07 5.49
CA ASN A 393 6.86 -11.34 6.88
C ASN A 393 5.71 -10.44 7.36
N ILE A 394 4.94 -9.84 6.45
CA ILE A 394 3.83 -8.96 6.80
C ILE A 394 2.69 -9.80 7.35
N ARG A 395 2.18 -9.38 8.51
CA ARG A 395 1.05 -10.00 9.20
C ARG A 395 0.16 -8.90 9.73
N ILE A 396 -1.01 -8.76 9.13
CA ILE A 396 -1.97 -7.72 9.50
C ILE A 396 -3.10 -8.40 10.26
N PRO A 397 -3.30 -8.10 11.56
CA PRO A 397 -4.44 -8.62 12.30
C PRO A 397 -5.74 -8.14 11.65
N SER A 398 -6.69 -9.05 11.45
CA SER A 398 -8.02 -8.73 10.92
C SER A 398 -9.06 -8.91 12.03
N LEU A 399 -9.64 -10.10 12.24
CA LEU A 399 -10.58 -10.31 13.34
C LEU A 399 -10.53 -11.70 13.97
N GLN A 400 -11.05 -11.80 15.18
CA GLN A 400 -11.47 -13.07 15.77
C GLN A 400 -12.85 -13.41 15.22
N TRP A 401 -12.93 -14.38 14.29
CA TRP A 401 -14.11 -14.56 13.43
C TRP A 401 -15.27 -15.32 14.10
N ASP A 402 -15.92 -14.70 15.07
CA ASP A 402 -17.14 -15.23 15.68
C ASP A 402 -18.36 -15.02 14.75
N LEU A 403 -18.98 -16.10 14.29
CA LEU A 403 -20.12 -16.10 13.37
C LEU A 403 -21.43 -15.68 14.06
N LYS A 404 -21.45 -15.63 15.39
CA LYS A 404 -22.57 -15.10 16.16
C LYS A 404 -22.65 -13.58 15.99
N ASP A 405 -21.48 -12.94 16.03
CA ASP A 405 -21.37 -11.49 16.09
C ASP A 405 -21.02 -10.89 14.72
N TYR A 406 -20.36 -11.64 13.84
CA TYR A 406 -19.90 -11.18 12.54
C TYR A 406 -20.45 -12.01 11.38
N SER A 407 -20.59 -11.37 10.22
CA SER A 407 -21.06 -12.04 9.00
C SER A 407 -20.08 -13.10 8.50
N SER A 408 -20.55 -14.02 7.66
CA SER A 408 -19.71 -15.08 7.09
C SER A 408 -18.75 -14.63 6.00
N SER A 409 -18.64 -13.33 5.73
CA SER A 409 -17.70 -12.79 4.74
C SER A 409 -17.09 -11.46 5.21
N ILE A 410 -15.83 -11.25 4.84
CA ILE A 410 -15.11 -9.98 5.04
C ILE A 410 -14.75 -9.47 3.66
N LYS A 411 -14.82 -8.16 3.45
CA LYS A 411 -14.25 -7.53 2.25
C LYS A 411 -12.92 -6.90 2.65
N VAL A 412 -11.86 -7.25 1.92
CA VAL A 412 -10.54 -6.65 2.08
C VAL A 412 -10.25 -5.80 0.85
N THR A 413 -9.82 -4.56 1.03
CA THR A 413 -9.39 -3.67 -0.06
C THR A 413 -7.98 -3.18 0.19
N PHE A 414 -7.23 -2.99 -0.89
CA PHE A 414 -5.89 -2.43 -0.87
C PHE A 414 -5.86 -1.17 -1.73
N GLU A 415 -5.18 -0.13 -1.26
CA GLU A 415 -4.83 1.05 -2.06
C GLU A 415 -3.41 1.48 -1.71
N GLU A 416 -2.71 2.06 -2.68
CA GLU A 416 -1.50 2.84 -2.43
C GLU A 416 -1.91 4.30 -2.19
N VAL A 417 -1.30 4.95 -1.19
CA VAL A 417 -1.71 6.28 -0.73
C VAL A 417 -0.72 7.36 -1.17
N ASP A 418 -1.11 8.15 -2.17
CA ASP A 418 -0.45 9.40 -2.51
C ASP A 418 -0.82 10.55 -1.54
N ILE A 419 -1.78 11.40 -1.91
CA ILE A 419 -2.11 12.62 -1.17
C ILE A 419 -3.33 12.39 -0.28
N SER A 420 -3.17 12.69 1.01
CA SER A 420 -4.04 12.29 2.12
C SER A 420 -5.35 13.09 2.25
N GLU A 421 -5.95 13.56 1.15
CA GLU A 421 -7.32 14.06 1.20
C GLU A 421 -8.31 12.90 1.22
N THR A 422 -9.14 12.84 2.27
CA THR A 422 -10.11 11.76 2.47
C THR A 422 -11.54 12.27 2.47
N GLU A 423 -12.44 11.48 1.88
CA GLU A 423 -13.89 11.63 1.98
C GLU A 423 -14.52 10.43 2.69
N VAL A 424 -15.56 10.66 3.48
CA VAL A 424 -16.33 9.58 4.13
C VAL A 424 -17.51 9.22 3.24
N ILE A 425 -17.58 7.96 2.81
CA ILE A 425 -18.65 7.42 1.99
C ILE A 425 -19.46 6.42 2.82
N THR A 426 -20.78 6.43 2.68
CA THR A 426 -21.66 5.45 3.31
C THR A 426 -22.05 4.36 2.31
N ASN A 427 -21.70 3.12 2.60
CA ASN A 427 -22.00 1.95 1.77
C ASN A 427 -22.98 1.01 2.48
N SER A 428 -24.01 0.54 1.79
CA SER A 428 -24.94 -0.47 2.30
C SER A 428 -24.80 -1.79 1.54
N ARG A 429 -24.75 -2.91 2.25
CA ARG A 429 -24.62 -4.25 1.66
C ARG A 429 -25.53 -5.25 2.36
N VAL A 430 -26.15 -6.15 1.58
CA VAL A 430 -26.83 -7.34 2.13
C VAL A 430 -25.79 -8.43 2.39
N THR A 431 -25.71 -8.91 3.63
CA THR A 431 -24.76 -9.96 4.05
C THR A 431 -25.46 -11.07 4.84
N LYS A 432 -24.80 -12.24 4.95
CA LYS A 432 -25.31 -13.45 5.60
C LYS A 432 -24.76 -13.61 7.02
N PHE A 433 -25.63 -14.01 7.94
CA PHE A 433 -25.32 -14.30 9.34
C PHE A 433 -25.77 -15.70 9.72
N ALA A 434 -24.97 -16.36 10.56
CA ALA A 434 -25.31 -17.65 11.12
C ALA A 434 -26.39 -17.50 12.21
N GLY A 435 -27.37 -18.39 12.23
CA GLY A 435 -28.46 -18.46 13.20
C GLY A 435 -28.48 -19.77 13.99
N ASN A 436 -27.53 -20.67 13.74
CA ASN A 436 -27.41 -21.98 14.41
C ASN A 436 -26.67 -21.90 15.74
N PHE A 437 -27.18 -21.11 16.69
CA PHE A 437 -26.63 -20.99 18.04
C PHE A 437 -27.66 -21.38 19.11
N SER A 438 -27.21 -22.04 20.18
CA SER A 438 -28.02 -22.32 21.36
C SER A 438 -27.36 -21.85 22.64
N ILE A 439 -28.20 -21.42 23.59
CA ILE A 439 -27.79 -21.10 24.96
C ILE A 439 -28.00 -22.36 25.81
N GLU A 440 -26.90 -22.98 26.24
CA GLU A 440 -26.90 -24.02 27.26
C GLU A 440 -26.38 -23.40 28.58
N ALA A 441 -25.17 -23.74 29.00
CA ALA A 441 -24.42 -23.02 30.05
C ALA A 441 -23.60 -21.84 29.49
N THR A 442 -23.19 -21.98 28.22
CA THR A 442 -22.43 -21.03 27.41
C THR A 442 -23.08 -21.00 26.02
N ILE A 443 -22.77 -19.98 25.22
CA ILE A 443 -23.28 -19.90 23.86
C ILE A 443 -22.46 -20.82 22.97
N LYS A 444 -23.14 -21.76 22.30
CA LYS A 444 -22.51 -22.73 21.41
C LYS A 444 -23.07 -22.64 20.01
N LYS A 445 -22.19 -22.77 19.02
CA LYS A 445 -22.57 -23.02 17.63
C LYS A 445 -23.00 -24.48 17.50
N ILE A 446 -24.07 -24.73 16.73
CA ILE A 446 -24.64 -26.07 16.50
C ILE A 446 -24.53 -26.45 15.02
N GLY A 447 -23.91 -27.59 14.75
CA GLY A 447 -23.74 -28.18 13.44
C GLY A 447 -22.67 -27.52 12.59
N LEU A 448 -22.32 -28.19 11.49
CA LEU A 448 -21.40 -27.70 10.47
C LEU A 448 -22.05 -26.55 9.67
N LYS A 449 -21.22 -25.63 9.17
CA LYS A 449 -21.67 -24.52 8.31
C LYS A 449 -22.81 -23.73 8.97
N PHE A 450 -23.85 -23.38 8.23
CA PHE A 450 -25.06 -22.73 8.78
C PHE A 450 -26.09 -23.72 9.37
N GLY A 451 -25.74 -24.99 9.55
CA GLY A 451 -26.72 -26.02 9.95
C GLY A 451 -27.79 -26.24 8.87
N ALA A 452 -28.99 -26.67 9.26
CA ALA A 452 -30.12 -26.90 8.36
C ALA A 452 -30.74 -25.58 7.85
N ASN A 453 -29.96 -24.79 7.09
CA ASN A 453 -30.31 -23.47 6.54
C ASN A 453 -30.75 -22.43 7.57
N LEU A 454 -30.17 -22.43 8.76
CA LEU A 454 -30.40 -21.41 9.79
C LEU A 454 -29.57 -20.16 9.49
N GLU A 455 -29.57 -19.65 8.26
CA GLU A 455 -28.94 -18.37 7.91
C GLU A 455 -29.98 -17.24 7.85
N THR A 456 -29.56 -16.03 8.22
CA THR A 456 -30.37 -14.82 8.02
C THR A 456 -29.60 -13.83 7.16
N THR A 457 -30.30 -13.01 6.39
CA THR A 457 -29.70 -11.89 5.65
C THR A 457 -30.09 -10.58 6.30
N LYS A 458 -29.13 -9.66 6.44
CA LYS A 458 -29.40 -8.28 6.87
C LYS A 458 -28.65 -7.31 5.98
N THR A 459 -29.25 -6.14 5.78
CA THR A 459 -28.54 -4.98 5.22
C THR A 459 -27.71 -4.36 6.32
N VAL A 460 -26.40 -4.22 6.08
CA VAL A 460 -25.45 -3.57 6.99
C VAL A 460 -24.91 -2.33 6.29
N THR A 461 -24.84 -1.24 7.05
CA THR A 461 -24.31 0.05 6.59
C THR A 461 -22.92 0.25 7.19
N ASN A 462 -21.97 0.59 6.33
CA ASN A 462 -20.58 0.89 6.68
C ASN A 462 -20.27 2.34 6.29
N GLN A 463 -19.60 3.08 7.18
CA GLN A 463 -18.89 4.29 6.77
C GLN A 463 -17.47 3.86 6.37
N VAL A 464 -17.04 4.28 5.19
CA VAL A 464 -15.75 3.92 4.59
C VAL A 464 -15.01 5.21 4.29
N THR A 465 -13.76 5.28 4.68
CA THR A 465 -12.90 6.42 4.34
C THR A 465 -12.22 6.17 2.99
N ARG A 466 -12.58 6.96 1.97
CA ARG A 466 -11.95 6.96 0.65
C ARG A 466 -10.89 8.04 0.58
N THR A 467 -9.72 7.70 0.06
CA THR A 467 -8.66 8.68 -0.22
C THR A 467 -8.76 9.11 -1.69
N LEU A 468 -8.78 10.42 -1.96
CA LEU A 468 -9.19 10.96 -3.27
C LEU A 468 -8.17 10.77 -4.39
N ALA A 469 -6.88 10.77 -4.06
CA ALA A 469 -5.79 10.67 -5.02
C ALA A 469 -5.14 9.28 -5.08
N SER A 470 -5.57 8.35 -4.21
CA SER A 470 -4.94 7.04 -4.06
C SER A 470 -5.16 6.09 -5.21
N ASP A 471 -4.17 5.24 -5.43
CA ASP A 471 -4.21 4.17 -6.40
C ASP A 471 -4.88 2.91 -5.87
N GLU A 472 -6.05 2.58 -6.40
CA GLU A 472 -6.73 1.33 -6.05
C GLU A 472 -5.92 0.10 -6.50
N LEU A 473 -5.62 -0.78 -5.54
CA LEU A 473 -4.98 -2.09 -5.74
C LEU A 473 -5.99 -3.23 -5.64
N GLY A 474 -7.27 -2.91 -5.79
CA GLY A 474 -8.39 -3.83 -5.87
C GLY A 474 -8.87 -4.39 -4.54
N GLU A 475 -9.76 -5.36 -4.64
CA GLU A 475 -10.49 -5.93 -3.51
C GLU A 475 -10.66 -7.45 -3.62
N ALA A 476 -10.90 -8.09 -2.49
CA ALA A 476 -11.28 -9.49 -2.44
C ALA A 476 -12.31 -9.74 -1.33
N ILE A 477 -13.23 -10.68 -1.58
CA ILE A 477 -14.17 -11.17 -0.59
C ILE A 477 -13.63 -12.47 -0.03
N ILE A 478 -13.46 -12.50 1.28
CA ILE A 478 -12.97 -13.64 2.05
C ILE A 478 -14.18 -14.27 2.72
N ASN A 479 -14.43 -15.55 2.50
CA ASN A 479 -15.55 -16.24 3.13
C ASN A 479 -15.06 -17.10 4.29
N PHE A 480 -15.84 -17.16 5.37
CA PHE A 480 -15.55 -18.02 6.51
C PHE A 480 -15.40 -19.48 6.07
N GLY A 481 -16.23 -19.89 5.10
CA GLY A 481 -16.25 -21.24 4.55
C GLY A 481 -15.10 -21.57 3.60
N ASP A 482 -14.26 -20.60 3.24
CA ASP A 482 -13.10 -20.86 2.40
C ASP A 482 -12.11 -21.75 3.14
N ARG A 483 -11.59 -22.77 2.46
CA ARG A 483 -10.53 -23.62 3.02
C ARG A 483 -9.28 -22.78 3.30
N VAL A 484 -8.74 -22.89 4.52
CA VAL A 484 -7.45 -22.26 4.90
C VAL A 484 -6.30 -22.93 4.15
N LEU A 485 -6.31 -24.27 4.14
CA LEU A 485 -5.31 -25.11 3.48
C LEU A 485 -5.96 -25.76 2.25
N ILE A 486 -5.36 -25.60 1.08
CA ILE A 486 -5.89 -26.10 -0.21
C ILE A 486 -5.29 -27.45 -0.60
N TYR A 487 -4.08 -27.75 -0.14
CA TYR A 487 -3.38 -29.00 -0.44
C TYR A 487 -2.40 -29.39 0.68
N GLN A 488 -2.25 -30.68 0.94
CA GLN A 488 -1.19 -31.24 1.79
C GLN A 488 -0.27 -32.12 0.97
N ASN A 489 1.03 -31.83 0.97
CA ASN A 489 2.02 -32.73 0.37
C ASN A 489 2.39 -33.83 1.38
N ARG A 490 1.58 -34.89 1.46
CA ARG A 490 1.96 -36.15 2.08
C ARG A 490 2.66 -36.98 1.01
N GLY A 491 3.98 -36.80 0.87
CA GLY A 491 4.85 -37.52 -0.08
C GLY A 491 4.13 -38.31 -1.18
N VAL A 492 3.87 -37.67 -2.33
CA VAL A 492 3.38 -38.28 -3.58
C VAL A 492 2.18 -39.21 -3.42
N ILE A 493 0.97 -38.65 -3.50
CA ILE A 493 -0.11 -39.29 -4.25
C ILE A 493 -0.66 -38.24 -5.21
N GLU A 494 -0.42 -38.49 -6.50
CA GLU A 494 -0.83 -37.64 -7.62
C GLU A 494 -2.35 -37.46 -7.62
N ASP A 495 -2.80 -36.20 -7.65
CA ASP A 495 -4.17 -35.86 -8.04
C ASP A 495 -4.17 -35.56 -9.55
N PRO A 496 -4.74 -36.41 -10.42
CA PRO A 496 -4.73 -36.20 -11.87
C PRO A 496 -5.64 -35.04 -12.30
N SER A 497 -6.46 -34.48 -11.39
CA SER A 497 -7.47 -33.48 -11.72
C SER A 497 -7.01 -32.02 -11.56
N PHE A 498 -5.77 -31.78 -11.14
CA PHE A 498 -5.17 -30.44 -11.10
C PHE A 498 -3.85 -30.41 -11.90
N PRO A 499 -3.75 -29.65 -13.00
CA PRO A 499 -2.51 -29.55 -13.75
C PRO A 499 -1.41 -28.89 -12.91
N LEU A 500 -0.37 -29.67 -12.62
CA LEU A 500 0.86 -29.34 -11.88
C LEU A 500 1.76 -28.30 -12.58
N LYS A 501 1.26 -27.11 -12.93
CA LYS A 501 2.10 -26.09 -13.59
C LYS A 501 2.77 -25.06 -12.67
N ASP A 502 2.31 -24.86 -11.43
CA ASP A 502 2.77 -23.71 -10.62
C ASP A 502 3.77 -24.03 -9.50
N TYR A 503 4.25 -25.27 -9.40
CA TYR A 503 5.14 -25.70 -8.31
C TYR A 503 6.55 -25.04 -8.31
N ARG A 504 6.90 -24.25 -9.33
CA ARG A 504 8.27 -23.69 -9.48
C ARG A 504 8.45 -22.26 -8.94
N ARG A 505 7.49 -21.68 -8.22
CA ARG A 505 7.60 -20.29 -7.73
C ARG A 505 7.26 -20.16 -6.24
N GLY A 506 8.23 -20.42 -5.36
CA GLY A 506 8.50 -19.70 -4.09
C GLY A 506 7.42 -19.42 -3.02
N VAL A 507 6.13 -19.68 -3.24
CA VAL A 507 5.05 -19.43 -2.27
C VAL A 507 4.87 -20.69 -1.40
N PRO A 508 4.53 -20.62 -0.10
CA PRO A 508 4.15 -21.80 0.67
C PRO A 508 2.85 -22.36 0.07
N SER A 509 2.98 -23.28 -0.88
CA SER A 509 1.97 -23.70 -1.87
C SER A 509 0.77 -24.49 -1.31
N ASN A 510 0.52 -24.40 -0.01
CA ASN A 510 -0.52 -25.15 0.66
C ASN A 510 -1.69 -24.27 1.14
N TYR A 511 -1.52 -22.95 1.27
CA TYR A 511 -2.58 -22.06 1.77
C TYR A 511 -3.42 -21.48 0.64
N ARG A 512 -4.69 -21.18 0.93
CA ARG A 512 -5.57 -20.51 -0.03
C ARG A 512 -5.04 -19.11 -0.34
N ASN A 513 -4.84 -18.86 -1.62
CA ASN A 513 -4.48 -17.57 -2.15
C ASN A 513 -5.73 -16.79 -2.56
N TYR A 514 -5.74 -15.50 -2.23
CA TYR A 514 -6.71 -14.51 -2.67
C TYR A 514 -6.00 -13.51 -3.57
N SER A 515 -6.69 -13.06 -4.61
CA SER A 515 -6.16 -12.13 -5.60
C SER A 515 -7.10 -10.93 -5.69
N THR A 516 -6.54 -9.73 -5.68
CA THR A 516 -7.28 -8.49 -6.02
C THR A 516 -7.22 -8.16 -7.51
N GLY A 517 -6.43 -8.90 -8.28
CA GLY A 517 -6.04 -8.55 -9.64
C GLY A 517 -4.67 -7.88 -9.71
N TYR A 518 -4.28 -7.13 -8.68
CA TYR A 518 -2.98 -6.45 -8.57
C TYR A 518 -2.02 -7.17 -7.62
N LEU A 519 -2.56 -7.72 -6.55
CA LEU A 519 -1.79 -8.43 -5.53
C LEU A 519 -2.46 -9.75 -5.14
N ASP A 520 -1.61 -10.66 -4.71
CA ASP A 520 -1.92 -11.97 -4.19
C ASP A 520 -1.60 -11.99 -2.69
N PHE A 521 -2.45 -12.61 -1.88
CA PHE A 521 -2.25 -12.70 -0.44
C PHE A 521 -2.94 -13.93 0.16
N ASN A 522 -2.66 -14.22 1.42
CA ASN A 522 -3.34 -15.26 2.18
C ASN A 522 -4.10 -14.66 3.37
N VAL A 523 -5.21 -15.30 3.76
CA VAL A 523 -5.89 -15.03 5.04
C VAL A 523 -5.86 -16.30 5.86
N ILE A 524 -5.11 -16.26 6.96
CA ILE A 524 -4.81 -17.43 7.78
C ILE A 524 -5.16 -17.10 9.23
N PRO A 525 -5.99 -17.90 9.92
CA PRO A 525 -6.13 -17.77 11.37
C PRO A 525 -4.78 -18.09 12.00
N LEU A 526 -4.31 -17.35 13.00
CA LEU A 526 -3.11 -17.67 13.79
C LEU A 526 -3.49 -17.67 15.27
N ARG A 527 -2.81 -18.50 16.06
CA ARG A 527 -3.01 -18.48 17.51
C ARG A 527 -2.51 -17.17 18.12
N VAL A 528 -3.22 -16.60 19.09
CA VAL A 528 -2.87 -15.31 19.73
C VAL A 528 -2.84 -15.37 21.26
N GLN A 529 -3.18 -16.52 21.85
CA GLN A 529 -3.20 -16.76 23.30
C GLN A 529 -2.70 -18.15 23.68
#